data_AF-A0A2E5G1Z5-F1
#
_entry.id   AF-A0A2E5G1Z5-F1
#
_cell.length_a   1.000
_cell.length_b   1.000
_cell.length_c   1.000
_cell.angle_alpha   90.00
_cell.angle_beta   90.00
_cell.angle_gamma   90.00
#
_symmetry.space_group_name_H-M   'P 1'
#
loop_
_entity.id
_entity.type
_entity.pdbx_description
1 polymer ?
#
loop_
_entity_poly.entity_id
_entity_poly.type
_entity_poly.pdbx_seq_one_letter_code
_entity_poly.pdbx_strand_id
1 'polypeptide(L)'
;MVNKTLQRRRTMKRIITTVLTITTLLLVISSTSVLAGPPVPYLDDAYPGLNYLFSGDPNTTESTDGVLDCAQDALRAGTGGDGGKLHNDFLNCDNWDFQPTDWGQASFLQGAFILGESPFSDDGGWECSGNAGPGGYNPCVNSTIRAVTTYKNQPAPGPGQNDGAKMDESRDWVLSFDFKIEIPAGDTSGNDKLFEVNGATAGASHGNDTMVVLGTGGPTTTGNYTLHHAVCTGVDQCQDASTVIDKPLTEGKMTLHYDAAEGNYNLWHDSDLLVADFDSYSDRYDASFLQIAGGGIDFANTLYDNIIWGVVNDSAACGPEGPGASVPGDFNCDGTVDVADLGIIGANFNGSSVTYVDGDANLDGGVDVADLGVVGANWSAAQSGSLSSALQSAGLNALVPEPTTVALVGLGALCLGRRRRRSA
;
A
#
# COMPACT_ATOMS: atom_id res chain seq x y z
N MET A 1 -21.54 -64.95 17.71
CA MET A 1 -20.50 -64.09 18.32
C MET A 1 -19.80 -63.13 17.33
N VAL A 2 -19.90 -63.31 16.01
CA VAL A 2 -19.15 -62.51 15.00
C VAL A 2 -19.69 -61.08 14.79
N ASN A 3 -20.96 -60.82 15.10
CA ASN A 3 -21.62 -59.56 14.72
C ASN A 3 -21.29 -58.35 15.61
N LYS A 4 -20.97 -58.56 16.91
CA LYS A 4 -20.65 -57.46 17.85
C LYS A 4 -19.26 -56.86 17.61
N THR A 5 -18.32 -57.64 17.05
CA THR A 5 -16.93 -57.22 16.82
C THR A 5 -16.79 -56.34 15.59
N LEU A 6 -17.57 -56.60 14.52
CA LEU A 6 -17.61 -55.73 13.34
C LEU A 6 -18.28 -54.38 13.62
N GLN A 7 -19.32 -54.37 14.46
CA GLN A 7 -20.03 -53.14 14.83
C GLN A 7 -19.13 -52.20 15.64
N ARG A 8 -18.36 -52.72 16.61
CA ARG A 8 -17.37 -51.93 17.37
C ARG A 8 -16.25 -51.36 16.50
N ARG A 9 -15.75 -52.10 15.50
CA ARG A 9 -14.71 -51.61 14.57
C ARG A 9 -15.21 -50.49 13.64
N ARG A 10 -16.50 -50.52 13.25
CA ARG A 10 -17.11 -49.45 12.44
C ARG A 10 -17.37 -48.18 13.26
N THR A 11 -17.78 -48.30 14.51
CA THR A 11 -17.97 -47.14 15.40
C THR A 11 -16.64 -46.48 15.76
N MET A 12 -15.59 -47.28 16.02
CA MET A 12 -14.27 -46.76 16.37
C MET A 12 -13.57 -46.09 15.18
N LYS A 13 -13.72 -46.61 13.94
CA LYS A 13 -13.26 -45.90 12.72
C LYS A 13 -14.00 -44.58 12.50
N ARG A 14 -15.31 -44.51 12.74
CA ARG A 14 -16.07 -43.25 12.65
C ARG A 14 -15.61 -42.22 13.68
N ILE A 15 -15.37 -42.63 14.93
CA ILE A 15 -14.87 -41.73 15.97
C ILE A 15 -13.46 -41.23 15.64
N ILE A 16 -12.57 -42.11 15.16
CA ILE A 16 -11.20 -41.71 14.77
C ILE A 16 -11.23 -40.77 13.56
N THR A 17 -12.05 -41.03 12.53
CA THR A 17 -12.19 -40.15 11.38
C THR A 17 -12.81 -38.80 11.76
N THR A 18 -13.84 -38.79 12.61
CA THR A 18 -14.49 -37.54 13.09
C THR A 18 -13.57 -36.73 13.99
N VAL A 19 -12.82 -37.35 14.90
CA VAL A 19 -11.83 -36.65 15.73
C VAL A 19 -10.71 -36.11 14.86
N LEU A 20 -10.16 -36.89 13.92
CA LEU A 20 -9.09 -36.42 13.03
C LEU A 20 -9.53 -35.26 12.13
N THR A 21 -10.77 -35.25 11.62
CA THR A 21 -11.33 -34.10 10.87
C THR A 21 -11.59 -32.88 11.75
N ILE A 22 -11.93 -33.06 13.03
CA ILE A 22 -12.12 -31.95 13.96
C ILE A 22 -10.76 -31.35 14.34
N THR A 23 -9.71 -32.17 14.51
CA THR A 23 -8.36 -31.64 14.78
C THR A 23 -7.74 -30.96 13.56
N THR A 24 -7.94 -31.45 12.32
CA THR A 24 -7.50 -30.70 11.13
C THR A 24 -8.36 -29.48 10.83
N LEU A 25 -9.64 -29.45 11.24
CA LEU A 25 -10.47 -28.24 11.14
C LEU A 25 -10.15 -27.20 12.22
N LEU A 26 -9.66 -27.63 13.40
CA LEU A 26 -9.18 -26.74 14.46
C LEU A 26 -7.73 -26.26 14.28
N LEU A 27 -6.93 -26.89 13.40
CA LEU A 27 -5.54 -26.48 13.11
C LEU A 27 -5.40 -25.52 11.93
N VAL A 28 -6.50 -25.17 11.25
CA VAL A 28 -6.52 -24.18 10.14
C VAL A 28 -7.10 -22.83 10.60
N ILE A 29 -7.41 -22.65 11.90
CA ILE A 29 -7.86 -21.37 12.46
C ILE A 29 -6.74 -20.74 13.31
N SER A 30 -5.49 -21.03 12.97
CA SER A 30 -4.35 -20.28 13.48
C SER A 30 -4.25 -19.02 12.60
N SER A 31 -4.89 -17.96 13.07
CA SER A 31 -4.46 -16.57 12.87
C SER A 31 -3.97 -16.18 11.47
N THR A 32 -4.85 -16.17 10.47
CA THR A 32 -4.67 -15.21 9.37
C THR A 32 -5.77 -14.18 9.51
N SER A 33 -5.41 -13.04 10.10
CA SER A 33 -6.18 -11.82 9.92
C SER A 33 -6.01 -11.44 8.45
N VAL A 34 -6.82 -12.02 7.56
CA VAL A 34 -6.88 -11.57 6.17
C VAL A 34 -7.53 -10.20 6.23
N LEU A 35 -6.71 -9.17 6.42
CA LEU A 35 -7.12 -7.81 6.18
C LEU A 35 -7.57 -7.76 4.73
N ALA A 36 -8.80 -7.32 4.52
CA ALA A 36 -9.35 -7.27 3.18
C ALA A 36 -9.02 -5.92 2.50
N GLY A 37 -8.49 -4.95 3.26
CA GLY A 37 -7.86 -3.72 2.78
C GLY A 37 -6.48 -3.48 3.43
N PRO A 38 -5.75 -2.44 3.00
CA PRO A 38 -4.41 -2.17 3.51
C PRO A 38 -4.41 -1.84 5.01
N PRO A 39 -3.42 -2.30 5.79
CA PRO A 39 -3.19 -1.78 7.14
C PRO A 39 -2.72 -0.32 7.09
N VAL A 40 -2.92 0.41 8.19
CA VAL A 40 -2.61 1.84 8.30
C VAL A 40 -1.35 2.02 9.16
N PRO A 41 -0.38 2.86 8.74
CA PRO A 41 0.79 3.11 9.55
C PRO A 41 0.44 3.89 10.82
N TYR A 42 1.08 3.52 11.93
CA TYR A 42 1.03 4.24 13.19
C TYR A 42 2.43 4.61 13.67
N LEU A 43 2.60 5.89 13.99
CA LEU A 43 3.86 6.43 14.51
C LEU A 43 3.91 6.28 16.03
N ASP A 44 4.70 5.32 16.49
CA ASP A 44 4.91 5.05 17.92
C ASP A 44 6.28 5.59 18.36
N ASP A 45 6.30 6.31 19.48
CA ASP A 45 7.52 6.87 20.07
C ASP A 45 8.58 5.81 20.41
N ALA A 46 8.18 4.54 20.60
CA ALA A 46 9.06 3.43 20.92
C ALA A 46 9.71 2.78 19.68
N TYR A 47 9.28 3.12 18.47
CA TYR A 47 9.71 2.47 17.24
C TYR A 47 10.21 3.47 16.19
N PRO A 48 11.06 3.04 15.25
CA PRO A 48 11.43 3.85 14.10
C PRO A 48 10.22 4.17 13.23
N GLY A 49 10.28 5.32 12.55
CA GLY A 49 9.29 5.71 11.55
C GLY A 49 9.79 6.83 10.65
N LEU A 50 8.92 7.25 9.74
CA LEU A 50 9.08 8.40 8.87
C LEU A 50 7.74 9.12 8.81
N ASN A 51 7.74 10.42 9.09
CA ASN A 51 6.56 11.25 8.95
C ASN A 51 6.92 12.44 8.06
N TYR A 52 6.65 12.31 6.78
CA TYR A 52 7.09 13.25 5.77
C TYR A 52 5.86 13.80 5.05
N LEU A 53 5.29 14.81 5.70
CA LEU A 53 4.16 15.59 5.22
C LEU A 53 4.74 16.82 4.53
N PHE A 54 4.41 17.02 3.26
CA PHE A 54 4.77 18.26 2.58
C PHE A 54 3.75 19.30 2.96
N SER A 55 4.20 20.51 3.32
CA SER A 55 3.27 21.56 3.68
C SER A 55 3.71 22.93 3.19
N GLY A 56 2.73 23.76 2.82
CA GLY A 56 2.90 25.15 2.44
C GLY A 56 1.72 25.65 1.61
N ASP A 57 1.76 26.91 1.20
CA ASP A 57 0.79 27.44 0.24
C ASP A 57 1.49 27.64 -1.12
N PRO A 58 1.15 26.85 -2.16
CA PRO A 58 1.78 26.94 -3.48
C PRO A 58 1.55 28.29 -4.16
N ASN A 59 0.56 29.07 -3.71
CA ASN A 59 0.23 30.41 -4.21
C ASN A 59 0.94 31.53 -3.42
N THR A 60 1.75 31.19 -2.42
CA THR A 60 2.56 32.17 -1.68
C THR A 60 3.52 32.87 -2.64
N THR A 61 3.61 34.20 -2.55
CA THR A 61 4.52 35.04 -3.34
C THR A 61 5.20 36.10 -2.47
N GLU A 62 5.70 35.68 -1.30
CA GLU A 62 6.39 36.59 -0.38
C GLU A 62 7.77 36.99 -0.92
N SER A 63 8.15 38.24 -0.66
CA SER A 63 9.45 38.79 -1.07
C SER A 63 10.01 39.76 -0.04
N THR A 64 11.32 39.67 0.20
CA THR A 64 12.10 40.62 0.99
C THR A 64 13.05 41.35 0.06
N ASP A 65 13.03 42.68 0.12
CA ASP A 65 13.90 43.56 -0.68
C ASP A 65 13.84 43.31 -2.21
N GLY A 66 12.69 42.82 -2.71
CA GLY A 66 12.47 42.54 -4.13
C GLY A 66 13.07 41.21 -4.61
N VAL A 67 13.57 40.38 -3.70
CA VAL A 67 13.91 38.97 -3.95
C VAL A 67 12.70 38.13 -3.57
N LEU A 68 12.24 37.27 -4.48
CA LEU A 68 11.13 36.36 -4.24
C LEU A 68 11.62 35.28 -3.28
N ASP A 69 11.15 35.32 -2.03
CA ASP A 69 11.65 34.47 -0.94
C ASP A 69 10.85 33.18 -0.83
N CYS A 70 9.53 33.27 -0.97
CA CYS A 70 8.59 32.16 -0.95
C CYS A 70 7.81 32.16 -2.27
N ALA A 71 8.30 31.40 -3.24
CA ALA A 71 7.62 31.09 -4.48
C ALA A 71 8.24 29.86 -5.14
N GLN A 72 7.52 29.29 -6.09
CA GLN A 72 7.91 28.10 -6.85
C GLN A 72 9.35 28.11 -7.38
N ASP A 73 9.82 29.26 -7.87
CA ASP A 73 11.15 29.51 -8.45
C ASP A 73 12.10 30.27 -7.53
N ALA A 74 11.79 30.38 -6.23
CA ALA A 74 12.66 31.02 -5.25
C ALA A 74 14.02 30.30 -5.11
N LEU A 75 14.99 31.00 -4.52
CA LEU A 75 16.36 30.50 -4.36
C LEU A 75 16.42 29.26 -3.47
N ARG A 76 17.17 28.24 -3.93
CA ARG A 76 17.29 26.94 -3.28
C ARG A 76 18.71 26.63 -2.83
N ALA A 77 18.83 25.86 -1.76
CA ALA A 77 20.11 25.42 -1.23
C ALA A 77 20.81 24.43 -2.18
N GLY A 78 22.10 24.66 -2.42
CA GLY A 78 22.93 23.77 -3.21
C GLY A 78 23.27 22.47 -2.48
N THR A 79 24.03 21.60 -3.15
CA THR A 79 24.59 20.40 -2.52
C THR A 79 25.71 20.83 -1.55
N GLY A 80 25.39 21.05 -0.27
CA GLY A 80 26.38 21.50 0.70
C GLY A 80 25.87 22.13 2.00
N GLY A 81 24.55 22.25 2.20
CA GLY A 81 24.04 22.76 3.47
C GLY A 81 24.01 24.28 3.57
N ASP A 82 23.77 25.00 2.47
CA ASP A 82 23.70 26.46 2.48
C ASP A 82 22.65 26.92 3.50
N GLY A 83 23.05 27.75 4.48
CA GLY A 83 22.16 28.19 5.55
C GLY A 83 21.71 27.09 6.53
N GLY A 84 22.34 25.91 6.51
CA GLY A 84 21.94 24.75 7.34
C GLY A 84 20.76 23.95 6.76
N LYS A 85 20.35 24.24 5.53
CA LYS A 85 19.23 23.60 4.83
C LYS A 85 19.69 22.40 3.99
N LEU A 86 18.82 21.43 3.71
CA LEU A 86 19.15 20.33 2.82
C LEU A 86 19.19 20.78 1.36
N HIS A 87 19.75 19.95 0.48
CA HIS A 87 19.76 20.23 -0.95
C HIS A 87 18.32 20.48 -1.44
N ASN A 88 18.12 21.58 -2.18
CA ASN A 88 16.86 22.05 -2.76
C ASN A 88 15.78 22.60 -1.82
N ASP A 89 16.04 22.67 -0.52
CA ASP A 89 15.25 23.50 0.41
C ASP A 89 15.29 24.97 -0.01
N PHE A 90 14.23 25.72 0.32
CA PHE A 90 14.27 27.18 0.15
C PHE A 90 15.24 27.82 1.15
N LEU A 91 16.03 28.76 0.64
CA LEU A 91 16.99 29.49 1.47
C LEU A 91 16.32 30.54 2.37
N ASN A 92 15.24 31.15 1.87
CA ASN A 92 14.61 32.30 2.51
C ASN A 92 13.14 32.08 2.89
N CYS A 93 12.55 30.92 2.53
CA CYS A 93 11.20 30.57 2.91
C CYS A 93 11.20 29.50 4.01
N ASP A 94 10.66 29.85 5.16
CA ASP A 94 10.40 28.90 6.25
C ASP A 94 8.93 28.45 6.31
N ASN A 95 8.07 29.05 5.48
CA ASN A 95 6.64 28.75 5.44
C ASN A 95 6.29 27.50 4.61
N TRP A 96 7.27 26.93 3.91
CA TRP A 96 7.14 25.68 3.18
C TRP A 96 8.05 24.65 3.85
N ASP A 97 7.49 23.50 4.21
CA ASP A 97 8.22 22.42 4.86
C ASP A 97 8.40 21.24 3.89
N PHE A 98 9.67 20.92 3.62
CA PHE A 98 10.09 19.76 2.85
C PHE A 98 10.92 18.82 3.73
N GLN A 99 10.71 18.83 5.04
CA GLN A 99 11.44 18.01 5.97
C GLN A 99 10.48 17.08 6.72
N PRO A 100 10.92 15.85 7.06
CA PRO A 100 10.16 15.02 7.98
C PRO A 100 9.98 15.69 9.34
N THR A 101 8.80 15.53 9.94
CA THR A 101 8.44 16.10 11.24
C THR A 101 8.40 15.01 12.30
N ASP A 102 9.11 15.22 13.42
CA ASP A 102 9.22 14.30 14.57
C ASP A 102 9.84 12.92 14.26
N TRP A 103 9.55 12.29 13.12
CA TRP A 103 10.10 10.98 12.70
C TRP A 103 10.69 11.05 11.31
N GLY A 104 11.84 10.40 11.16
CA GLY A 104 12.58 10.32 9.92
C GLY A 104 13.52 11.49 9.69
N GLN A 105 14.31 11.37 8.64
CA GLN A 105 15.25 12.39 8.21
C GLN A 105 15.33 12.38 6.68
N ALA A 106 15.16 13.54 6.06
CA ALA A 106 15.45 13.67 4.64
C ALA A 106 16.97 13.59 4.43
N SER A 107 17.35 12.85 3.39
CA SER A 107 18.74 12.51 3.11
C SER A 107 19.23 13.21 1.85
N PHE A 108 18.39 13.29 0.82
CA PHE A 108 18.75 13.89 -0.45
C PHE A 108 17.50 14.18 -1.28
N LEU A 109 17.37 15.43 -1.75
CA LEU A 109 16.32 15.84 -2.68
C LEU A 109 16.98 16.34 -3.96
N GLN A 110 16.64 15.76 -5.11
CA GLN A 110 17.18 16.14 -6.42
C GLN A 110 16.06 16.51 -7.40
N GLY A 111 16.38 17.29 -8.42
CA GLY A 111 15.43 17.81 -9.42
C GLY A 111 14.86 19.17 -9.04
N ALA A 112 14.32 19.89 -10.02
CA ALA A 112 13.61 21.14 -9.76
C ALA A 112 12.14 20.82 -9.41
N PHE A 113 11.93 20.41 -8.16
CA PHE A 113 10.61 20.17 -7.60
C PHE A 113 9.96 21.46 -7.10
N ILE A 114 8.64 21.42 -6.99
CA ILE A 114 7.79 22.52 -6.56
C ILE A 114 6.82 21.99 -5.50
N LEU A 115 6.26 22.88 -4.67
CA LEU A 115 5.06 22.51 -3.93
C LEU A 115 3.89 22.65 -4.91
N GLY A 116 3.21 21.55 -5.17
CA GLY A 116 2.03 21.46 -6.00
C GLY A 116 0.75 21.52 -5.20
N GLU A 117 -0.36 21.82 -5.87
CA GLU A 117 -1.69 21.64 -5.27
C GLU A 117 -1.97 20.14 -5.17
N SER A 118 -1.86 19.60 -3.95
CA SER A 118 -2.19 18.20 -3.67
C SER A 118 -3.70 18.01 -3.77
N PRO A 119 -4.19 16.95 -4.45
CA PRO A 119 -5.58 16.57 -4.35
C PRO A 119 -5.89 15.80 -3.06
N PHE A 120 -4.87 15.49 -2.26
CA PHE A 120 -4.95 14.65 -1.05
C PHE A 120 -4.86 15.45 0.25
N SER A 121 -4.51 16.73 0.18
CA SER A 121 -4.29 17.59 1.34
C SER A 121 -4.50 19.06 1.00
N ASP A 122 -4.69 19.89 2.03
CA ASP A 122 -4.84 21.35 1.88
C ASP A 122 -3.49 22.11 1.87
N ASP A 123 -2.40 21.44 2.20
CA ASP A 123 -1.05 21.99 2.39
C ASP A 123 -0.06 21.62 1.28
N GLY A 124 -0.54 20.93 0.24
CA GLY A 124 0.19 20.73 -1.00
C GLY A 124 1.14 19.54 -0.97
N GLY A 125 1.63 19.14 -2.15
CA GLY A 125 2.46 17.95 -2.32
C GLY A 125 3.79 18.29 -2.97
N TRP A 126 4.77 17.40 -2.82
CA TRP A 126 5.97 17.46 -3.66
C TRP A 126 5.56 17.19 -5.09
N GLU A 127 5.76 18.13 -6.01
CA GLU A 127 5.36 17.97 -7.41
C GLU A 127 6.54 18.17 -8.36
N CYS A 128 6.57 17.38 -9.42
CA CYS A 128 7.36 17.62 -10.61
C CYS A 128 6.47 17.58 -11.86
N SER A 129 6.16 18.74 -12.44
CA SER A 129 5.17 18.89 -13.53
C SER A 129 5.72 18.72 -14.96
N GLY A 130 6.91 18.13 -15.12
CA GLY A 130 7.36 17.51 -16.37
C GLY A 130 7.52 18.38 -17.63
N ASN A 131 7.43 19.71 -17.56
CA ASN A 131 7.28 20.50 -18.79
C ASN A 131 8.59 21.08 -19.32
N ALA A 132 8.99 20.62 -20.51
CA ALA A 132 9.31 21.57 -21.56
C ALA A 132 8.92 20.96 -22.91
N GLY A 133 8.03 21.64 -23.64
CA GLY A 133 7.67 21.27 -25.01
C GLY A 133 8.87 21.11 -25.97
N PRO A 134 8.63 20.90 -27.28
CA PRO A 134 9.67 20.46 -28.21
C PRO A 134 10.94 21.33 -28.17
N GLY A 135 12.05 20.78 -27.65
CA GLY A 135 13.36 21.43 -27.59
C GLY A 135 13.74 22.13 -26.28
N GLY A 136 12.98 22.00 -25.20
CA GLY A 136 13.32 22.59 -23.89
C GLY A 136 13.97 21.61 -22.88
N TYR A 137 14.60 22.17 -21.84
CA TYR A 137 15.19 21.47 -20.70
C TYR A 137 14.08 21.04 -19.73
N ASN A 138 13.94 19.74 -19.45
CA ASN A 138 12.98 19.26 -18.44
C ASN A 138 13.58 19.42 -17.02
N PRO A 139 12.99 20.24 -16.14
CA PRO A 139 13.46 20.41 -14.75
C PRO A 139 13.35 19.12 -13.90
N CYS A 140 12.55 18.15 -14.33
CA CYS A 140 12.30 16.86 -13.64
C CYS A 140 13.31 15.76 -13.97
N VAL A 141 14.44 16.10 -14.59
CA VAL A 141 15.53 15.13 -14.76
C VAL A 141 16.07 14.73 -13.40
N ASN A 142 16.04 13.43 -13.11
CA ASN A 142 16.52 12.84 -11.87
C ASN A 142 15.87 13.48 -10.62
N SER A 143 14.55 13.72 -10.69
CA SER A 143 13.77 14.16 -9.54
C SER A 143 13.67 13.01 -8.53
N THR A 144 14.12 13.21 -7.30
CA THR A 144 14.28 12.11 -6.33
C THR A 144 14.10 12.61 -4.91
N ILE A 145 13.28 11.90 -4.13
CA ILE A 145 13.17 12.07 -2.68
C ILE A 145 13.86 10.87 -2.03
N ARG A 146 14.81 11.13 -1.13
CA ARG A 146 15.39 10.10 -0.26
C ARG A 146 15.17 10.46 1.19
N ALA A 147 14.61 9.52 1.94
CA ALA A 147 14.42 9.66 3.36
C ALA A 147 14.83 8.36 4.07
N VAL A 148 15.23 8.51 5.33
CA VAL A 148 15.52 7.40 6.21
C VAL A 148 14.60 7.44 7.42
N THR A 149 14.28 6.28 7.95
CA THR A 149 13.53 6.16 9.20
C THR A 149 14.39 6.55 10.39
N THR A 150 13.77 7.15 11.42
CA THR A 150 14.44 7.45 12.69
C THR A 150 13.48 7.19 13.86
N TYR A 151 14.03 7.12 15.07
CA TYR A 151 13.19 7.23 16.27
C TYR A 151 12.72 8.68 16.45
N LYS A 152 11.59 8.86 17.12
CA LYS A 152 11.03 10.18 17.37
C LYS A 152 12.06 11.15 17.94
N ASN A 153 12.20 12.30 17.30
CA ASN A 153 13.08 13.40 17.69
C ASN A 153 14.54 12.97 17.85
N GLN A 154 14.96 11.94 17.11
CA GLN A 154 16.34 11.46 17.08
C GLN A 154 16.88 11.47 15.64
N PRO A 155 18.17 11.78 15.47
CA PRO A 155 18.80 11.71 14.15
C PRO A 155 18.93 10.26 13.68
N ALA A 156 19.22 10.09 12.38
CA ALA A 156 19.60 8.79 11.83
C ALA A 156 20.78 8.17 12.61
N PRO A 157 20.77 6.83 12.86
CA PRO A 157 21.82 6.15 13.61
C PRO A 157 23.24 6.32 13.07
N GLY A 158 23.40 6.54 11.76
CA GLY A 158 24.70 6.70 11.12
C GLY A 158 24.84 7.98 10.30
N PRO A 159 26.08 8.34 9.92
CA PRO A 159 26.37 9.57 9.18
C PRO A 159 26.09 9.46 7.67
N GLY A 160 25.82 8.26 7.17
CA GLY A 160 25.53 7.98 5.76
C GLY A 160 24.10 8.36 5.39
N GLN A 161 23.92 8.69 4.12
CA GLN A 161 22.63 9.04 3.51
C GLN A 161 21.59 7.90 3.57
N ASN A 162 22.02 6.67 3.86
CA ASN A 162 21.16 5.48 3.90
C ASN A 162 21.13 4.84 5.30
N ASP A 163 21.70 5.49 6.32
CA ASP A 163 21.90 4.90 7.64
C ASP A 163 20.66 5.07 8.55
N GLY A 164 19.48 4.67 8.05
CA GLY A 164 18.23 4.73 8.79
C GLY A 164 18.14 3.74 9.96
N ALA A 165 17.22 4.02 10.88
CA ALA A 165 16.86 3.10 11.94
C ALA A 165 15.96 1.98 11.39
N LYS A 166 16.51 0.77 11.32
CA LYS A 166 15.81 -0.45 10.85
C LYS A 166 14.42 -0.59 11.46
N MET A 167 13.43 -0.80 10.61
CA MET A 167 12.12 -1.28 11.06
C MET A 167 12.25 -2.65 11.74
N ASP A 168 11.41 -2.91 12.74
CA ASP A 168 11.48 -4.11 13.57
C ASP A 168 10.89 -5.31 12.82
N GLU A 169 11.73 -6.26 12.42
CA GLU A 169 11.32 -7.50 11.72
C GLU A 169 10.42 -8.42 12.57
N SER A 170 10.28 -8.17 13.87
CA SER A 170 9.39 -8.94 14.75
C SER A 170 7.97 -8.38 14.82
N ARG A 171 7.68 -7.28 14.13
CA ARG A 171 6.38 -6.61 14.13
C ARG A 171 5.99 -6.14 12.74
N ASP A 172 4.70 -6.09 12.51
CA ASP A 172 4.15 -5.52 11.29
C ASP A 172 4.47 -4.03 11.20
N TRP A 173 4.84 -3.61 10.00
CA TRP A 173 5.04 -2.21 9.70
C TRP A 173 4.47 -1.86 8.33
N VAL A 174 4.18 -0.58 8.14
CA VAL A 174 3.51 -0.06 6.97
C VAL A 174 4.21 1.19 6.50
N LEU A 175 4.50 1.25 5.21
CA LEU A 175 4.82 2.48 4.49
C LEU A 175 3.63 2.81 3.60
N SER A 176 3.08 4.02 3.71
CA SER A 176 2.09 4.55 2.79
C SER A 176 2.49 5.93 2.28
N PHE A 177 2.03 6.27 1.10
CA PHE A 177 2.14 7.62 0.55
C PHE A 177 1.07 7.84 -0.52
N ASP A 178 0.64 9.08 -0.66
CA ASP A 178 -0.23 9.50 -1.73
C ASP A 178 0.59 9.93 -2.94
N PHE A 179 0.05 9.68 -4.12
CA PHE A 179 0.72 10.07 -5.35
C PHE A 179 -0.27 10.41 -6.45
N LYS A 180 0.17 11.23 -7.39
CA LYS A 180 -0.50 11.50 -8.65
C LYS A 180 0.54 11.55 -9.76
N ILE A 181 0.23 10.96 -10.89
CA ILE A 181 1.08 10.91 -12.07
C ILE A 181 0.45 11.81 -13.14
N GLU A 182 1.21 12.79 -13.60
CA GLU A 182 0.81 13.63 -14.71
C GLU A 182 1.59 13.25 -15.96
N ILE A 183 0.92 12.82 -17.03
CA ILE A 183 1.57 12.54 -18.30
C ILE A 183 1.15 13.63 -19.29
N PRO A 184 1.98 14.66 -19.53
CA PRO A 184 1.67 15.71 -20.49
C PRO A 184 1.41 15.14 -21.89
N ALA A 185 0.54 15.82 -22.64
CA ALA A 185 0.27 15.42 -24.02
C ALA A 185 1.55 15.44 -24.87
N GLY A 186 1.96 14.27 -25.37
CA GLY A 186 3.18 14.10 -26.16
C GLY A 186 4.39 13.62 -25.37
N ASP A 187 4.28 13.49 -24.06
CA ASP A 187 5.26 12.74 -23.26
C ASP A 187 5.07 11.24 -23.55
N THR A 188 6.14 10.62 -24.03
CA THR A 188 6.18 9.17 -24.26
C THR A 188 7.02 8.45 -23.20
N SER A 189 7.87 9.16 -22.46
CA SER A 189 8.83 8.56 -21.54
C SER A 189 8.17 8.04 -20.27
N GLY A 190 7.09 8.68 -19.81
CA GLY A 190 6.40 8.30 -18.56
C GLY A 190 7.31 8.39 -17.34
N ASN A 191 6.93 7.73 -16.24
CA ASN A 191 7.76 7.61 -15.04
C ASN A 191 8.58 6.33 -15.09
N ASP A 192 9.87 6.40 -14.77
CA ASP A 192 10.75 5.22 -14.75
C ASP A 192 10.75 4.49 -13.39
N LYS A 193 10.56 5.22 -12.29
CA LYS A 193 10.47 4.67 -10.94
C LYS A 193 9.34 5.34 -10.18
N LEU A 194 8.48 4.54 -9.55
CA LEU A 194 7.49 5.04 -8.61
C LEU A 194 8.12 5.20 -7.22
N PHE A 195 8.65 4.12 -6.66
CA PHE A 195 9.39 4.11 -5.40
C PHE A 195 10.22 2.83 -5.24
N GLU A 196 11.14 2.89 -4.28
CA GLU A 196 12.07 1.84 -3.89
C GLU A 196 12.25 1.87 -2.37
N VAL A 197 12.38 0.69 -1.76
CA VAL A 197 12.66 0.54 -0.34
C VAL A 197 13.93 -0.28 -0.15
N ASN A 198 14.86 0.22 0.64
CA ASN A 198 16.14 -0.44 0.90
C ASN A 198 16.32 -0.73 2.40
N GLY A 199 16.97 -1.85 2.68
CA GLY A 199 17.40 -2.29 4.00
C GLY A 199 18.66 -1.57 4.45
N ALA A 200 18.90 -1.61 5.76
CA ALA A 200 20.14 -1.13 6.34
C ALA A 200 21.30 -2.12 6.15
N THR A 201 21.01 -3.39 5.84
CA THR A 201 22.01 -4.44 5.62
C THR A 201 21.97 -4.90 4.18
N ALA A 202 23.16 -5.06 3.58
CA ALA A 202 23.26 -5.73 2.29
C ALA A 202 22.99 -7.24 2.47
N GLY A 203 22.02 -7.74 1.71
CA GLY A 203 21.74 -9.16 1.53
C GLY A 203 22.82 -9.89 0.75
N ALA A 204 22.75 -11.23 0.76
CA ALA A 204 23.79 -12.08 0.17
C ALA A 204 23.85 -11.99 -1.37
N SER A 205 22.76 -11.60 -2.03
CA SER A 205 22.64 -11.66 -3.50
C SER A 205 22.56 -10.30 -4.18
N HIS A 206 21.95 -9.27 -3.56
CA HIS A 206 21.55 -8.07 -4.31
C HIS A 206 21.76 -6.74 -3.57
N GLY A 207 22.76 -6.65 -2.70
CA GLY A 207 22.97 -5.41 -1.95
C GLY A 207 21.82 -5.17 -0.98
N ASN A 208 21.41 -3.93 -0.78
CA ASN A 208 20.44 -3.56 0.24
C ASN A 208 19.02 -3.31 -0.31
N ASP A 209 18.77 -3.52 -1.59
CA ASP A 209 17.45 -3.28 -2.18
C ASP A 209 16.47 -4.34 -1.68
N THR A 210 15.30 -3.93 -1.16
CA THR A 210 14.26 -4.87 -0.71
C THR A 210 13.18 -5.05 -1.77
N MET A 211 12.79 -3.96 -2.43
CA MET A 211 11.83 -3.96 -3.52
C MET A 211 11.93 -2.66 -4.30
N VAL A 212 11.53 -2.69 -5.58
CA VAL A 212 11.38 -1.48 -6.38
C VAL A 212 10.21 -1.60 -7.34
N VAL A 213 9.43 -0.53 -7.47
CA VAL A 213 8.35 -0.41 -8.46
C VAL A 213 8.82 0.49 -9.59
N LEU A 214 9.14 -0.13 -10.72
CA LEU A 214 9.63 0.53 -11.92
C LEU A 214 8.52 0.69 -12.95
N GLY A 215 8.49 1.82 -13.62
CA GLY A 215 7.77 1.95 -14.87
C GLY A 215 8.50 1.20 -15.99
N THR A 216 7.83 1.02 -17.12
CA THR A 216 8.38 0.26 -18.25
C THR A 216 9.42 1.03 -19.08
N GLY A 217 9.76 2.27 -18.69
CA GLY A 217 10.85 3.08 -19.28
C GLY A 217 10.79 3.28 -20.80
N GLY A 218 9.64 3.02 -21.43
CA GLY A 218 9.51 2.88 -22.88
C GLY A 218 8.42 3.77 -23.47
N PRO A 219 8.60 4.27 -24.72
CA PRO A 219 7.74 5.26 -25.38
C PRO A 219 6.27 4.86 -25.64
N THR A 220 5.81 3.72 -25.13
CA THR A 220 4.62 3.03 -25.68
C THR A 220 3.65 2.42 -24.67
N THR A 221 3.92 2.48 -23.36
CA THR A 221 3.00 1.91 -22.36
C THR A 221 2.86 2.83 -21.14
N THR A 222 2.07 3.88 -21.32
CA THR A 222 1.46 4.61 -20.20
C THR A 222 0.73 3.63 -19.28
N GLY A 223 1.17 3.53 -18.03
CA GLY A 223 0.39 2.92 -16.94
C GLY A 223 0.82 1.53 -16.46
N ASN A 224 1.80 0.87 -17.10
CA ASN A 224 2.26 -0.44 -16.62
C ASN A 224 3.52 -0.28 -15.76
N TYR A 225 3.39 -0.64 -14.49
CA TYR A 225 4.49 -0.75 -13.54
C TYR A 225 4.86 -2.22 -13.32
N THR A 226 6.11 -2.47 -12.96
CA THR A 226 6.62 -3.77 -12.58
C THR A 226 7.21 -3.67 -11.19
N LEU A 227 6.72 -4.51 -10.29
CA LEU A 227 7.35 -4.76 -9.00
C LEU A 227 8.52 -5.71 -9.22
N HIS A 228 9.72 -5.28 -8.87
CA HIS A 228 10.89 -6.14 -8.74
C HIS A 228 11.04 -6.55 -7.27
N HIS A 229 11.14 -7.85 -7.04
CA HIS A 229 11.14 -8.47 -5.73
C HIS A 229 11.84 -9.84 -5.81
N ALA A 230 11.83 -10.62 -4.73
CA ALA A 230 12.26 -12.01 -4.77
C ALA A 230 11.11 -12.99 -4.56
N VAL A 231 11.39 -14.25 -4.92
CA VAL A 231 10.65 -15.42 -4.47
C VAL A 231 11.63 -16.34 -3.75
N CYS A 232 11.41 -16.54 -2.47
CA CYS A 232 12.27 -17.31 -1.58
C CYS A 232 11.65 -18.68 -1.29
N THR A 233 12.46 -19.72 -1.35
CA THR A 233 12.04 -21.10 -1.00
C THR A 233 12.62 -21.59 0.33
N GLY A 234 13.34 -20.69 1.02
CA GLY A 234 14.00 -20.90 2.30
C GLY A 234 14.98 -19.76 2.61
N VAL A 235 15.62 -19.83 3.78
CA VAL A 235 16.66 -18.87 4.19
C VAL A 235 17.83 -18.93 3.20
N ASP A 236 18.24 -17.77 2.68
CA ASP A 236 19.28 -17.61 1.66
C ASP A 236 18.99 -18.29 0.30
N GLN A 237 17.73 -18.61 -0.01
CA GLN A 237 17.30 -19.25 -1.27
C GLN A 237 16.26 -18.42 -2.02
N CYS A 238 16.64 -17.18 -2.33
CA CYS A 238 15.81 -16.22 -3.03
C CYS A 238 16.20 -16.16 -4.52
N GLN A 239 15.20 -16.04 -5.39
CA GLN A 239 15.38 -15.82 -6.82
C GLN A 239 14.67 -14.54 -7.23
N ASP A 240 15.29 -13.79 -8.14
CA ASP A 240 14.72 -12.57 -8.68
C ASP A 240 13.39 -12.85 -9.37
N ALA A 241 12.42 -11.99 -9.06
CA ALA A 241 11.11 -12.03 -9.65
C ALA A 241 10.67 -10.61 -10.06
N SER A 242 9.83 -10.57 -11.07
CA SER A 242 9.21 -9.36 -11.57
C SER A 242 7.74 -9.63 -11.77
N THR A 243 6.90 -8.89 -11.04
CA THR A 243 5.46 -8.98 -11.12
C THR A 243 4.91 -7.74 -11.78
N VAL A 244 4.19 -7.92 -12.89
CA VAL A 244 3.54 -6.81 -13.61
C VAL A 244 2.32 -6.38 -12.81
N ILE A 245 2.22 -5.08 -12.52
CA ILE A 245 1.04 -4.45 -11.94
C ILE A 245 0.08 -4.18 -13.10
N ASP A 246 -0.91 -5.07 -13.27
CA ASP A 246 -1.91 -5.04 -14.36
C ASP A 246 -3.08 -4.08 -14.05
N LYS A 247 -2.76 -2.93 -13.48
CA LYS A 247 -3.68 -1.82 -13.20
C LYS A 247 -2.97 -0.50 -13.50
N PRO A 248 -3.61 0.44 -14.20
CA PRO A 248 -3.07 1.78 -14.36
C PRO A 248 -2.91 2.46 -12.99
N LEU A 249 -1.67 2.71 -12.59
CA LEU A 249 -1.37 3.59 -11.47
C LEU A 249 -1.32 5.01 -12.05
N THR A 250 -2.27 5.86 -11.65
CA THR A 250 -2.38 7.25 -12.12
C THR A 250 -2.50 8.22 -10.96
N GLU A 251 -3.20 7.86 -9.90
CA GLU A 251 -3.28 8.58 -8.65
C GLU A 251 -3.77 7.63 -7.54
N GLY A 252 -3.67 8.05 -6.28
CA GLY A 252 -4.21 7.36 -5.11
C GLY A 252 -3.14 7.08 -4.05
N LYS A 253 -3.42 6.14 -3.14
CA LYS A 253 -2.53 5.78 -2.04
C LYS A 253 -1.80 4.48 -2.33
N MET A 254 -0.47 4.49 -2.32
CA MET A 254 0.31 3.26 -2.29
C MET A 254 0.51 2.81 -0.84
N THR A 255 0.42 1.51 -0.58
CA THR A 255 0.75 0.94 0.73
C THR A 255 1.62 -0.30 0.59
N LEU A 256 2.79 -0.29 1.21
CA LEU A 256 3.65 -1.45 1.42
C LEU A 256 3.50 -1.89 2.88
N HIS A 257 3.04 -3.12 3.09
CA HIS A 257 2.93 -3.73 4.41
C HIS A 257 3.92 -4.88 4.52
N TYR A 258 4.66 -4.91 5.62
CA TYR A 258 5.40 -6.08 6.07
C TYR A 258 4.59 -6.86 7.09
N ASP A 259 4.32 -8.12 6.77
CA ASP A 259 3.72 -9.09 7.70
C ASP A 259 4.85 -9.83 8.42
N ALA A 260 5.02 -9.58 9.72
CA ALA A 260 6.08 -10.20 10.51
C ALA A 260 5.79 -11.67 10.85
N ALA A 261 4.51 -12.09 10.82
CA ALA A 261 4.14 -13.46 11.11
C ALA A 261 4.50 -14.40 9.95
N GLU A 262 4.27 -13.93 8.72
CA GLU A 262 4.60 -14.68 7.49
C GLU A 262 6.01 -14.36 6.97
N GLY A 263 6.56 -13.19 7.32
CA GLY A 263 7.88 -12.74 6.88
C GLY A 263 7.90 -12.38 5.40
N ASN A 264 6.91 -11.62 4.95
CA ASN A 264 6.73 -11.25 3.54
C ASN A 264 6.11 -9.84 3.41
N TYR A 265 5.96 -9.36 2.18
CA TYR A 265 5.34 -8.09 1.87
C TYR A 265 4.01 -8.23 1.13
N ASN A 266 3.13 -7.26 1.38
CA ASN A 266 1.93 -7.00 0.60
C ASN A 266 1.99 -5.58 0.03
N LEU A 267 1.66 -5.43 -1.26
CA LEU A 267 1.61 -4.16 -1.97
C LEU A 267 0.18 -3.86 -2.38
N TRP A 268 -0.32 -2.70 -1.95
CA TRP A 268 -1.68 -2.23 -2.19
C TRP A 268 -1.67 -0.90 -2.95
N HIS A 269 -2.74 -0.67 -3.70
CA HIS A 269 -3.12 0.63 -4.24
C HIS A 269 -4.57 0.89 -3.88
N ASP A 270 -4.80 1.92 -3.06
CA ASP A 270 -6.06 2.16 -2.37
C ASP A 270 -6.50 0.88 -1.64
N SER A 271 -7.74 0.42 -1.85
CA SER A 271 -8.25 -0.84 -1.29
C SER A 271 -7.83 -2.10 -2.06
N ASP A 272 -7.14 -1.97 -3.19
CA ASP A 272 -6.83 -3.11 -4.06
C ASP A 272 -5.46 -3.73 -3.71
N LEU A 273 -5.45 -5.01 -3.32
CA LEU A 273 -4.22 -5.78 -3.17
C LEU A 273 -3.63 -6.06 -4.55
N LEU A 274 -2.52 -5.38 -4.88
CA LEU A 274 -1.84 -5.51 -6.17
C LEU A 274 -0.99 -6.78 -6.22
N VAL A 275 -0.16 -6.99 -5.18
CA VAL A 275 0.73 -8.14 -5.06
C VAL A 275 0.76 -8.59 -3.61
N ALA A 276 0.44 -9.85 -3.38
CA ALA A 276 0.44 -10.46 -2.06
C ALA A 276 1.69 -11.32 -1.83
N ASP A 277 2.08 -11.46 -0.58
CA ASP A 277 3.03 -12.45 -0.08
C ASP A 277 4.36 -12.53 -0.86
N PHE A 278 4.92 -11.38 -1.26
CA PHE A 278 6.17 -11.36 -2.01
C PHE A 278 7.38 -11.16 -1.09
N ASP A 279 8.52 -11.76 -1.46
CA ASP A 279 9.72 -11.71 -0.64
C ASP A 279 10.62 -10.52 -0.96
N SER A 280 11.38 -10.09 0.04
CA SER A 280 12.43 -9.09 -0.10
C SER A 280 13.58 -9.55 -0.99
N TYR A 281 14.01 -8.68 -1.90
CA TYR A 281 15.14 -8.90 -2.82
C TYR A 281 16.48 -9.12 -2.11
N SER A 282 16.62 -8.56 -0.91
CA SER A 282 17.81 -8.68 -0.06
C SER A 282 17.78 -9.85 0.90
N ASP A 283 16.74 -10.71 0.92
CA ASP A 283 16.50 -11.72 1.97
C ASP A 283 16.31 -11.17 3.40
N ARG A 284 16.27 -9.84 3.54
CA ARG A 284 16.11 -9.11 4.80
C ARG A 284 14.90 -8.22 4.77
N TYR A 285 14.29 -8.04 5.93
CA TYR A 285 13.13 -7.18 6.13
C TYR A 285 13.46 -5.96 7.00
N ASP A 286 14.75 -5.64 7.12
CA ASP A 286 15.31 -4.54 7.92
C ASP A 286 15.30 -3.19 7.19
N ALA A 287 14.19 -2.93 6.49
CA ALA A 287 13.93 -1.74 5.72
C ALA A 287 14.17 -0.47 6.56
N SER A 288 14.81 0.54 5.98
CA SER A 288 15.19 1.77 6.70
C SER A 288 15.39 2.99 5.81
N PHE A 289 15.30 2.81 4.50
CA PHE A 289 15.52 3.83 3.51
C PHE A 289 14.42 3.77 2.47
N LEU A 290 13.89 4.93 2.12
CA LEU A 290 12.90 5.13 1.08
C LEU A 290 13.51 6.02 0.00
N GLN A 291 13.42 5.58 -1.24
CA GLN A 291 13.56 6.45 -2.41
C GLN A 291 12.24 6.53 -3.15
N ILE A 292 11.74 7.73 -3.36
CA ILE A 292 10.60 8.01 -4.23
C ILE A 292 11.09 8.72 -5.49
N ALA A 293 10.55 8.30 -6.64
CA ALA A 293 10.96 8.76 -7.96
C ALA A 293 12.46 8.60 -8.27
N GLY A 294 12.78 8.84 -9.54
CA GLY A 294 14.14 9.03 -10.06
C GLY A 294 15.16 7.92 -9.78
N GLY A 295 16.44 8.30 -9.90
CA GLY A 295 17.57 7.42 -10.17
C GLY A 295 18.26 7.84 -11.48
N GLY A 296 19.59 7.66 -11.60
CA GLY A 296 20.28 7.74 -12.89
C GLY A 296 19.92 8.92 -13.83
N ILE A 297 19.31 8.60 -14.97
CA ILE A 297 18.89 9.55 -16.03
C ILE A 297 17.36 9.63 -16.14
N ASP A 298 16.68 9.26 -15.06
CA ASP A 298 15.26 8.92 -15.06
C ASP A 298 14.40 10.20 -15.08
N PHE A 299 13.14 10.03 -15.48
CA PHE A 299 12.14 11.08 -15.52
C PHE A 299 10.97 10.69 -14.63
N ALA A 300 10.47 11.64 -13.84
CA ALA A 300 9.26 11.47 -13.07
C ALA A 300 8.41 12.73 -13.13
N ASN A 301 7.22 12.61 -13.71
CA ASN A 301 6.18 13.61 -13.68
C ASN A 301 5.13 13.18 -12.65
N THR A 302 5.42 13.50 -11.40
CA THR A 302 4.66 13.00 -10.26
C THR A 302 4.51 14.05 -9.19
N LEU A 303 3.36 13.98 -8.52
CA LEU A 303 3.13 14.56 -7.22
C LEU A 303 3.17 13.43 -6.18
N TYR A 304 3.79 13.66 -5.03
CA TYR A 304 3.75 12.80 -3.86
C TYR A 304 3.37 13.60 -2.63
N ASP A 305 2.63 12.97 -1.74
CA ASP A 305 2.18 13.58 -0.50
C ASP A 305 2.00 12.53 0.62
N ASN A 306 1.82 12.98 1.86
CA ASN A 306 1.45 12.16 3.02
C ASN A 306 2.29 10.89 3.17
N ILE A 307 3.62 11.01 3.09
CA ILE A 307 4.51 9.85 3.21
C ILE A 307 4.65 9.50 4.69
N ILE A 308 4.09 8.36 5.08
CA ILE A 308 4.11 7.87 6.45
C ILE A 308 4.65 6.45 6.49
N TRP A 309 5.64 6.22 7.34
CA TRP A 309 6.17 4.90 7.64
C TRP A 309 6.11 4.67 9.14
N GLY A 310 5.33 3.69 9.57
CA GLY A 310 5.14 3.36 10.97
C GLY A 310 4.93 1.87 11.21
N VAL A 311 4.64 1.50 12.45
CA VAL A 311 4.26 0.14 12.83
C VAL A 311 2.74 -0.05 12.63
N VAL A 312 2.26 -1.29 12.60
CA VAL A 312 0.84 -1.55 12.82
C VAL A 312 0.57 -1.52 14.32
N ASN A 313 -0.44 -0.76 14.74
CA ASN A 313 -0.75 -0.58 16.15
C ASN A 313 -1.63 -1.71 16.71
N ASP A 314 -1.11 -2.94 16.71
CA ASP A 314 -1.77 -4.14 17.26
C ASP A 314 -2.11 -4.07 18.76
N SER A 315 -1.59 -3.06 19.46
CA SER A 315 -1.65 -2.92 20.92
C SER A 315 -2.51 -1.74 21.38
N ALA A 316 -2.81 -0.76 20.52
CA ALA A 316 -3.69 0.34 20.89
C ALA A 316 -5.16 0.00 20.74
N ALA A 317 -5.96 0.67 21.56
CA ALA A 317 -7.39 0.70 21.38
C ALA A 317 -7.72 1.48 20.11
N CYS A 318 -8.71 1.00 19.36
CA CYS A 318 -9.36 1.76 18.30
C CYS A 318 -9.81 3.13 18.82
N GLY A 319 -9.57 4.19 18.06
CA GLY A 319 -9.76 5.57 18.49
C GLY A 319 -9.45 6.58 17.38
N PRO A 320 -9.42 7.89 17.70
CA PRO A 320 -9.14 8.95 16.72
C PRO A 320 -7.86 8.75 15.90
N GLU A 321 -6.87 8.10 16.49
CA GLU A 321 -5.55 7.85 15.89
C GLU A 321 -5.52 6.65 14.92
N GLY A 322 -6.61 5.89 14.81
CA GLY A 322 -6.71 4.76 13.88
C GLY A 322 -7.41 3.52 14.44
N PRO A 323 -7.39 2.40 13.67
CA PRO A 323 -8.08 1.17 14.03
C PRO A 323 -7.51 0.48 15.27
N GLY A 324 -6.25 0.76 15.66
CA GLY A 324 -5.56 -0.01 16.68
C GLY A 324 -5.55 -1.51 16.32
N ALA A 325 -5.97 -2.36 17.26
CA ALA A 325 -6.18 -3.79 17.03
C ALA A 325 -7.48 -4.14 16.27
N SER A 326 -8.32 -3.16 15.95
CA SER A 326 -9.57 -3.38 15.21
C SER A 326 -9.34 -3.49 13.70
N VAL A 327 -10.38 -3.92 12.98
CA VAL A 327 -10.36 -4.03 11.53
C VAL A 327 -10.43 -2.62 10.92
N PRO A 328 -9.59 -2.28 9.91
CA PRO A 328 -9.71 -1.00 9.20
C PRO A 328 -11.14 -0.80 8.65
N GLY A 329 -11.70 0.40 8.85
CA GLY A 329 -13.10 0.71 8.55
C GLY A 329 -14.12 0.43 9.67
N ASP A 330 -13.70 -0.10 10.83
CA ASP A 330 -14.54 -0.20 12.03
C ASP A 330 -14.43 1.09 12.87
N PHE A 331 -15.09 2.13 12.39
CA PHE A 331 -15.01 3.47 13.00
C PHE A 331 -15.69 3.55 14.36
N ASN A 332 -16.64 2.65 14.62
CA ASN A 332 -17.34 2.59 15.90
C ASN A 332 -16.63 1.67 16.93
N CYS A 333 -15.55 1.01 16.52
CA CYS A 333 -14.66 0.20 17.34
C CYS A 333 -15.35 -1.00 18.01
N ASP A 334 -16.39 -1.57 17.40
CA ASP A 334 -17.11 -2.74 17.95
C ASP A 334 -16.54 -4.10 17.48
N GLY A 335 -15.49 -4.05 16.65
CA GLY A 335 -14.80 -5.20 16.08
C GLY A 335 -15.43 -5.70 14.78
N THR A 336 -16.42 -5.01 14.22
CA THR A 336 -17.14 -5.40 13.02
C THR A 336 -17.24 -4.21 12.07
N VAL A 337 -16.92 -4.41 10.79
CA VAL A 337 -17.17 -3.41 9.74
C VAL A 337 -18.53 -3.70 9.11
N ASP A 338 -19.53 -2.87 9.42
CA ASP A 338 -20.90 -3.05 8.93
C ASP A 338 -21.63 -1.74 8.58
N VAL A 339 -22.97 -1.79 8.54
CA VAL A 339 -23.81 -0.67 8.15
C VAL A 339 -23.74 0.49 9.14
N ALA A 340 -23.34 0.25 10.39
CA ALA A 340 -23.08 1.28 11.37
C ALA A 340 -21.90 2.16 10.95
N ASP A 341 -20.80 1.56 10.48
CA ASP A 341 -19.61 2.27 10.00
C ASP A 341 -19.89 3.03 8.71
N LEU A 342 -20.68 2.43 7.80
CA LEU A 342 -21.18 3.14 6.63
C LEU A 342 -22.05 4.35 7.01
N GLY A 343 -22.78 4.25 8.13
CA GLY A 343 -23.54 5.36 8.69
C GLY A 343 -22.65 6.50 9.18
N ILE A 344 -21.46 6.20 9.70
CA ILE A 344 -20.45 7.18 10.12
C ILE A 344 -19.89 7.92 8.89
N ILE A 345 -19.45 7.19 7.85
CA ILE A 345 -19.05 7.80 6.58
C ILE A 345 -20.18 8.69 6.04
N GLY A 346 -21.40 8.18 5.97
CA GLY A 346 -22.53 8.94 5.44
C GLY A 346 -22.86 10.20 6.23
N ALA A 347 -22.60 10.22 7.54
CA ALA A 347 -22.82 11.38 8.41
C ALA A 347 -21.74 12.45 8.25
N ASN A 348 -20.51 12.03 7.91
CA ASN A 348 -19.33 12.90 7.85
C ASN A 348 -18.76 13.08 6.44
N PHE A 349 -19.41 12.56 5.39
CA PHE A 349 -18.95 12.63 4.00
C PHE A 349 -18.64 14.07 3.55
N ASN A 350 -17.50 14.27 2.87
CA ASN A 350 -16.88 15.57 2.57
C ASN A 350 -16.51 16.39 3.81
N GLY A 351 -16.39 15.75 4.98
CA GLY A 351 -15.82 16.36 6.18
C GLY A 351 -14.32 16.52 6.05
N SER A 352 -13.78 17.55 6.70
CA SER A 352 -12.34 17.80 6.80
C SER A 352 -11.96 18.02 8.26
N SER A 353 -10.66 17.87 8.58
CA SER A 353 -10.17 17.88 9.97
C SER A 353 -10.86 16.82 10.84
N VAL A 354 -11.16 15.69 10.23
CA VAL A 354 -11.79 14.52 10.85
C VAL A 354 -10.73 13.56 11.39
N THR A 355 -11.16 12.60 12.20
CA THR A 355 -10.31 11.53 12.73
C THR A 355 -10.83 10.17 12.27
N TYR A 356 -10.11 9.09 12.60
CA TYR A 356 -10.53 7.75 12.23
C TYR A 356 -11.97 7.44 12.63
N VAL A 357 -12.35 7.73 13.88
CA VAL A 357 -13.70 7.45 14.40
C VAL A 357 -14.80 8.32 13.78
N ASP A 358 -14.43 9.34 13.00
CA ASP A 358 -15.36 10.15 12.22
C ASP A 358 -15.56 9.62 10.79
N GLY A 359 -14.84 8.57 10.37
CA GLY A 359 -14.99 7.93 9.06
C GLY A 359 -13.77 7.99 8.14
N ASP A 360 -12.66 8.57 8.60
CA ASP A 360 -11.39 8.64 7.87
C ASP A 360 -10.60 7.34 8.04
N ALA A 361 -10.84 6.37 7.16
CA ALA A 361 -10.25 5.04 7.30
C ALA A 361 -8.76 5.01 6.97
N ASN A 362 -8.31 5.97 6.18
CA ASN A 362 -6.98 5.98 5.59
C ASN A 362 -6.05 7.03 6.24
N LEU A 363 -6.57 7.82 7.20
CA LEU A 363 -5.92 8.88 7.96
C LEU A 363 -5.39 10.05 7.11
N ASP A 364 -6.11 10.43 6.06
CA ASP A 364 -5.77 11.60 5.22
C ASP A 364 -6.42 12.91 5.70
N GLY A 365 -7.20 12.88 6.78
CA GLY A 365 -7.88 14.04 7.35
C GLY A 365 -9.19 14.41 6.67
N GLY A 366 -9.67 13.58 5.74
CA GLY A 366 -10.95 13.70 5.03
C GLY A 366 -11.87 12.49 5.22
N VAL A 367 -13.14 12.64 4.81
CA VAL A 367 -14.04 11.48 4.60
C VAL A 367 -14.58 11.50 3.19
N ASP A 368 -14.19 10.53 2.37
CA ASP A 368 -14.55 10.47 0.96
C ASP A 368 -14.81 9.05 0.42
N VAL A 369 -14.64 8.86 -0.90
CA VAL A 369 -14.87 7.57 -1.57
C VAL A 369 -13.77 6.55 -1.27
N ALA A 370 -12.54 6.99 -0.98
CA ALA A 370 -11.43 6.12 -0.63
C ALA A 370 -11.72 5.39 0.70
N ASP A 371 -12.27 6.10 1.69
CA ASP A 371 -12.66 5.49 2.98
C ASP A 371 -13.77 4.46 2.82
N LEU A 372 -14.73 4.75 1.92
CA LEU A 372 -15.77 3.79 1.56
C LEU A 372 -15.17 2.53 0.91
N GLY A 373 -14.08 2.68 0.16
CA GLY A 373 -13.28 1.57 -0.36
C GLY A 373 -12.75 0.68 0.76
N VAL A 374 -12.19 1.26 1.82
CA VAL A 374 -11.69 0.51 2.99
C VAL A 374 -12.81 -0.22 3.73
N VAL A 375 -13.96 0.43 3.95
CA VAL A 375 -15.15 -0.21 4.54
C VAL A 375 -15.67 -1.36 3.67
N GLY A 376 -15.77 -1.14 2.35
CA GLY A 376 -16.23 -2.15 1.41
C GLY A 376 -15.30 -3.36 1.35
N ALA A 377 -13.99 -3.11 1.40
CA ALA A 377 -12.96 -4.13 1.46
C ALA A 377 -13.10 -4.95 2.74
N ASN A 378 -13.20 -4.31 3.89
CA ASN A 378 -13.20 -4.96 5.20
C ASN A 378 -14.57 -5.40 5.73
N TRP A 379 -15.63 -5.25 4.93
CA TRP A 379 -16.99 -5.55 5.33
C TRP A 379 -17.13 -6.93 5.97
N SER A 380 -17.67 -7.01 7.19
CA SER A 380 -17.70 -8.27 7.95
C SER A 380 -18.55 -9.35 7.29
N ALA A 381 -19.52 -9.00 6.44
CA ALA A 381 -20.23 -9.99 5.62
C ALA A 381 -19.37 -10.54 4.46
N ALA A 382 -18.35 -9.80 4.00
CA ALA A 382 -17.35 -10.26 3.03
C ALA A 382 -16.28 -11.15 3.72
N GLN A 383 -15.89 -10.82 4.96
CA GLN A 383 -14.99 -11.66 5.77
C GLN A 383 -15.66 -12.96 6.25
N SER A 384 -16.97 -12.95 6.48
CA SER A 384 -17.79 -14.16 6.75
C SER A 384 -17.96 -15.07 5.52
N GLY A 385 -17.41 -14.67 4.37
CA GLY A 385 -17.49 -15.44 3.15
C GLY A 385 -16.70 -14.80 2.02
N SER A 386 -15.42 -15.17 1.92
CA SER A 386 -14.94 -15.50 0.59
C SER A 386 -15.77 -16.70 0.13
N LEU A 387 -16.94 -16.43 -0.45
CA LEU A 387 -17.80 -17.44 -1.08
C LEU A 387 -17.00 -18.20 -2.13
N SER A 388 -16.02 -17.54 -2.75
CA SER A 388 -14.95 -18.09 -3.58
C SER A 388 -14.11 -19.12 -2.84
N SER A 389 -13.48 -18.79 -1.71
CA SER A 389 -12.65 -19.71 -0.92
C SER A 389 -13.46 -20.82 -0.26
N ALA A 390 -14.71 -20.56 0.12
CA ALA A 390 -15.65 -21.54 0.65
C ALA A 390 -16.17 -22.50 -0.43
N LEU A 391 -16.45 -22.04 -1.66
CA LEU A 391 -16.76 -22.92 -2.82
C LEU A 391 -15.54 -23.74 -3.24
N GLN A 392 -14.36 -23.12 -3.24
CA GLN A 392 -13.12 -23.73 -3.69
C GLN A 392 -12.62 -24.80 -2.70
N SER A 393 -12.74 -24.54 -1.39
CA SER A 393 -12.48 -25.53 -0.34
C SER A 393 -13.58 -26.60 -0.22
N ALA A 394 -14.83 -26.29 -0.60
CA ALA A 394 -15.92 -27.27 -0.72
C ALA A 394 -15.87 -28.10 -2.02
N GLY A 395 -14.89 -27.86 -2.91
CA GLY A 395 -14.75 -28.56 -4.20
C GLY A 395 -15.88 -28.28 -5.19
N LEU A 396 -16.64 -27.21 -4.96
CA LEU A 396 -17.72 -26.73 -5.82
C LEU A 396 -17.16 -25.64 -6.73
N ASN A 397 -16.33 -26.03 -7.70
CA ASN A 397 -16.12 -25.19 -8.88
C ASN A 397 -17.50 -24.87 -9.43
N ALA A 398 -17.78 -23.58 -9.68
CA ALA A 398 -19.05 -23.12 -10.22
C ALA A 398 -19.45 -24.00 -11.42
N LEU A 399 -20.34 -24.97 -11.19
CA LEU A 399 -21.05 -25.69 -12.23
C LEU A 399 -22.07 -24.71 -12.78
N VAL A 400 -21.59 -23.71 -13.50
CA VAL A 400 -22.39 -22.98 -14.48
C VAL A 400 -22.81 -24.04 -15.48
N PRO A 401 -24.10 -24.40 -15.58
CA PRO A 401 -24.53 -25.35 -16.60
C PRO A 401 -24.18 -24.72 -17.94
N GLU A 402 -23.27 -25.34 -18.70
CA GLU A 402 -22.98 -24.85 -20.04
C GLU A 402 -24.30 -24.75 -20.82
N PRO A 403 -24.49 -23.74 -21.69
CA PRO A 403 -25.76 -23.50 -22.40
C PRO A 403 -26.37 -24.75 -23.05
N THR A 404 -25.52 -25.69 -23.45
CA THR A 404 -25.85 -27.02 -23.98
C THR A 404 -26.59 -27.93 -22.97
N THR A 405 -26.24 -27.92 -21.68
CA THR A 405 -26.93 -28.72 -20.67
C THR A 405 -28.35 -28.21 -20.39
N VAL A 406 -28.56 -26.90 -20.34
CA VAL A 406 -29.90 -26.29 -20.24
C VAL A 406 -30.73 -26.63 -21.48
N ALA A 407 -30.13 -26.55 -22.68
CA ALA A 407 -30.80 -26.92 -23.92
C ALA A 407 -31.20 -28.41 -23.96
N LEU A 408 -30.32 -29.32 -23.52
CA LEU A 408 -30.60 -30.76 -23.48
C LEU A 408 -31.67 -31.13 -22.45
N VAL A 409 -31.65 -30.51 -21.27
CA VAL A 409 -32.69 -30.71 -20.24
C VAL A 409 -34.04 -30.16 -20.71
N GLY A 410 -34.05 -28.98 -21.35
CA GLY A 410 -35.25 -28.40 -21.96
C GLY A 410 -35.84 -29.27 -23.08
N LEU A 411 -34.99 -29.80 -23.97
CA LEU A 411 -35.41 -30.73 -25.03
C LEU A 411 -35.94 -32.06 -24.45
N GLY A 412 -35.30 -32.59 -23.40
CA GLY A 412 -35.76 -33.78 -22.69
C GLY A 412 -37.15 -33.61 -22.08
N ALA A 413 -37.39 -32.49 -21.42
CA ALA A 413 -38.69 -32.16 -20.83
C ALA A 413 -39.80 -31.99 -21.90
N LEU A 414 -39.48 -31.38 -23.05
CA LEU A 414 -40.41 -31.23 -24.16
C LEU A 414 -40.78 -32.58 -24.82
N CYS A 415 -39.81 -33.47 -24.98
CA CYS A 415 -40.04 -34.82 -25.51
C CYS A 415 -40.90 -35.66 -24.57
N LEU A 416 -40.69 -35.57 -23.26
CA LEU A 416 -41.51 -36.25 -22.24
C LEU A 416 -42.93 -35.68 -22.17
N GLY A 417 -43.09 -34.35 -22.28
CA GLY A 417 -44.39 -33.68 -22.34
C GLY A 417 -45.20 -34.07 -23.58
N ARG A 418 -44.56 -34.19 -24.74
CA ARG A 418 -45.21 -34.67 -25.98
C ARG A 418 -45.63 -36.13 -25.91
N ARG A 419 -44.88 -36.99 -25.21
CA ARG A 419 -45.24 -38.40 -25.02
C ARG A 419 -46.49 -38.57 -24.17
N ARG A 420 -46.65 -37.76 -23.11
CA ARG A 420 -47.86 -37.76 -22.27
C ARG A 420 -49.12 -37.31 -23.02
N ARG A 421 -49.01 -36.38 -23.97
CA ARG A 421 -50.15 -35.92 -24.80
C ARG A 421 -50.57 -36.86 -25.92
N ARG A 422 -49.83 -37.96 -26.15
CA ARG A 422 -50.21 -39.02 -27.11
C ARG A 422 -50.82 -40.25 -26.46
N SER A 423 -50.89 -40.30 -25.13
CA SER A 423 -51.46 -41.41 -24.37
C SER A 423 -52.74 -41.04 -23.60
N ALA A 424 -53.30 -39.86 -23.90
CA ALA A 424 -54.69 -39.49 -23.66
C ALA A 424 -55.30 -39.18 -25.04
#